data_AF-A0A7V9KVJ7-F1
#
_entry.id   AF-A0A7V9KVJ7-F1
#
_cell.length_a   1.000
_cell.length_b   1.000
_cell.length_c   1.000
_cell.angle_alpha   90.00
_cell.angle_beta   90.00
_cell.angle_gamma   90.00
#
_symmetry.space_group_name_H-M   'P 1'
#
loop_
_entity.id
_entity.type
_entity.pdbx_description
1 polymer ?
#
loop_
_entity_poly.entity_id
_entity_poly.type
_entity_poly.pdbx_seq_one_letter_code
_entity_poly.pdbx_strand_id
1 'polypeptide(L)'
;MTTEGAASAWGAPAIVLRCGVTDAVGLDATSRCEVVDGVGWYTEALGEAYRFTTIGRAVPVEVTVPGAYAPEADALIDLAGAITETIPRRHRCV
;
A
#
# COMPACT_ATOMS: atom_id res chain seq x y z
N MET A 1 20.07 -5.43 -11.76
CA MET A 1 19.25 -6.50 -11.17
C MET A 1 17.96 -5.82 -10.71
N THR A 2 16.97 -5.74 -11.60
CA THR A 2 15.64 -5.25 -11.23
C THR A 2 15.04 -6.31 -10.33
N THR A 3 14.84 -5.98 -9.05
CA THR A 3 14.14 -6.88 -8.12
C THR A 3 12.76 -7.15 -8.68
N GLU A 4 12.50 -8.38 -9.13
CA GLU A 4 11.13 -8.86 -9.35
C GLU A 4 10.48 -8.94 -7.98
N GLY A 5 9.80 -7.86 -7.58
CA GLY A 5 8.96 -7.86 -6.39
C GLY A 5 7.85 -8.89 -6.54
N ALA A 6 7.51 -9.58 -5.45
CA ALA A 6 6.35 -10.48 -5.46
C ALA A 6 5.09 -9.65 -5.70
N ALA A 7 4.28 -10.06 -6.67
CA ALA A 7 3.01 -9.43 -7.00
C ALA A 7 1.87 -10.45 -6.93
N SER A 8 0.69 -10.00 -6.54
CA SER A 8 -0.53 -10.80 -6.51
C SER A 8 -1.70 -9.94 -6.96
N ALA A 9 -2.64 -10.54 -7.68
CA ALA A 9 -3.83 -9.86 -8.15
C ALA A 9 -5.07 -10.72 -7.95
N TRP A 10 -6.17 -10.10 -7.54
CA TRP A 10 -7.44 -10.78 -7.29
C TRP A 10 -8.64 -9.86 -7.55
N GLY A 11 -9.82 -10.45 -7.73
CA GLY A 11 -11.06 -9.72 -8.02
C GLY A 11 -11.25 -9.35 -9.49
N ALA A 12 -12.39 -8.75 -9.81
CA ALA A 12 -12.76 -8.26 -11.14
C ALA A 12 -13.62 -6.99 -11.00
N PRO A 13 -13.09 -5.77 -11.24
CA PRO A 13 -11.73 -5.46 -11.72
C PRO A 13 -10.64 -5.83 -10.71
N ALA A 14 -9.40 -6.07 -11.18
CA ALA A 14 -8.35 -6.62 -10.34
C ALA A 14 -7.81 -5.59 -9.33
N ILE A 15 -7.73 -5.99 -8.06
CA ILE A 15 -6.88 -5.37 -7.04
C ILE A 15 -5.49 -5.97 -7.21
N VAL A 16 -4.45 -5.12 -7.24
CA VAL A 16 -3.06 -5.54 -7.48
C VAL A 16 -2.20 -5.15 -6.29
N LEU A 17 -1.54 -6.12 -5.69
CA LEU A 17 -0.59 -5.93 -4.59
C LEU A 17 0.83 -6.25 -5.04
N ARG A 18 1.79 -5.41 -4.65
CA ARG A 18 3.22 -5.58 -4.91
C ARG A 18 4.02 -5.39 -3.62
N CYS A 19 4.95 -6.30 -3.35
CA CYS A 19 5.86 -6.20 -2.22
C CYS A 19 7.25 -5.73 -2.67
N GLY A 20 7.89 -4.90 -1.84
CA GLY A 20 9.26 -4.45 -2.05
C GLY A 20 9.39 -3.36 -3.11
N VAL A 21 8.33 -2.58 -3.35
CA VAL A 21 8.42 -1.42 -4.24
C VAL A 21 9.42 -0.41 -3.66
N THR A 22 10.31 0.09 -4.51
CA THR A 22 11.34 1.08 -4.13
C THR A 22 11.11 2.44 -4.79
N ASP A 23 10.13 2.48 -5.68
CA ASP A 23 9.94 3.45 -6.74
C ASP A 23 8.52 4.04 -6.70
N ALA A 24 7.89 4.09 -5.52
CA ALA A 24 6.63 4.80 -5.33
C ALA A 24 6.83 6.28 -5.66
N VAL A 25 6.29 6.71 -6.79
CA VAL A 25 6.50 8.05 -7.34
C VAL A 25 5.84 9.07 -6.40
N GLY A 26 6.61 10.09 -5.98
CA GLY A 26 6.09 11.16 -5.12
C GLY A 26 6.00 10.82 -3.63
N LEU A 27 6.41 9.62 -3.21
CA LEU A 27 6.63 9.32 -1.80
C LEU A 27 7.96 9.90 -1.34
N ASP A 28 7.91 10.90 -0.45
CA ASP A 28 9.05 11.53 0.19
C ASP A 28 8.78 11.81 1.68
N ALA A 29 9.74 12.47 2.35
CA ALA A 29 9.66 12.74 3.79
C ALA A 29 8.54 13.71 4.19
N THR A 30 7.91 14.40 3.23
CA THR A 30 6.80 15.35 3.43
C THR A 30 5.45 14.78 3.03
N SER A 31 5.42 13.57 2.44
CA SER A 31 4.19 12.90 2.06
C SER A 31 3.28 12.70 3.28
N ARG A 32 1.99 13.01 3.10
CA ARG A 32 0.98 12.75 4.11
C ARG A 32 0.91 11.25 4.39
N CYS A 33 1.02 10.88 5.65
CA CYS A 33 0.82 9.51 6.10
C CYS A 33 -0.54 9.36 6.79
N GLU A 34 -1.42 8.58 6.16
CA GLU A 34 -2.69 8.16 6.75
C GLU A 34 -2.49 6.84 7.49
N VAL A 35 -2.96 6.75 8.73
CA VAL A 35 -2.85 5.52 9.52
C VAL A 35 -4.19 4.80 9.54
N VAL A 36 -4.21 3.58 9.03
CA VAL A 36 -5.36 2.66 9.06
C VAL A 36 -4.92 1.39 9.75
N ASP A 37 -5.61 1.01 10.84
CA ASP A 37 -5.32 -0.17 11.65
C ASP A 37 -3.83 -0.35 12.02
N GLY A 38 -3.17 0.76 12.35
CA GLY A 38 -1.78 0.77 12.79
C GLY A 38 -0.74 0.59 11.66
N VAL A 39 -1.18 0.61 10.41
CA VAL A 39 -0.32 0.69 9.21
C VAL A 39 -0.40 2.10 8.64
N GLY A 40 0.76 2.72 8.41
CA GLY A 40 0.83 4.02 7.75
C GLY A 40 0.84 3.86 6.24
N TRP A 41 0.14 4.73 5.52
CA TRP A 41 -0.09 4.67 4.09
C TRP A 41 0.12 6.03 3.43
N TYR A 42 0.85 6.01 2.32
CA TYR A 42 0.84 7.05 1.30
C TYR A 42 -0.28 6.74 0.30
N THR A 43 -1.01 7.75 -0.16
CA THR A 43 -2.15 7.59 -1.08
C THR A 43 -1.94 8.39 -2.35
N GLU A 44 -2.18 7.74 -3.48
CA GLU A 44 -2.11 8.31 -4.82
C GLU A 44 -3.46 8.06 -5.53
N ALA A 45 -4.02 9.11 -6.14
CA ALA A 45 -5.18 8.97 -7.02
C ALA A 45 -4.73 8.66 -8.45
N LEU A 46 -5.30 7.62 -9.05
CA LEU A 46 -4.97 7.11 -10.39
C LEU A 46 -6.20 7.13 -11.31
N GLY A 47 -6.88 8.27 -11.41
CA GLY A 47 -8.13 8.39 -12.14
C GLY A 47 -9.25 7.63 -11.42
N GLU A 48 -9.69 6.50 -11.99
CA GLU A 48 -10.77 5.63 -11.46
C GLU A 48 -10.25 4.57 -10.46
N ALA A 49 -9.06 4.78 -9.88
CA ALA A 49 -8.45 3.86 -8.93
C ALA A 49 -7.59 4.63 -7.93
N TYR A 50 -7.28 3.99 -6.81
CA TYR A 50 -6.32 4.49 -5.84
C TYR A 50 -5.15 3.53 -5.69
N ARG A 51 -3.96 4.09 -5.49
CA ARG A 51 -2.78 3.34 -5.07
C ARG A 51 -2.41 3.75 -3.65
N PHE A 52 -2.14 2.75 -2.83
CA PHE A 52 -1.72 2.93 -1.45
C PHE A 52 -0.37 2.25 -1.24
N THR A 53 0.58 2.96 -0.66
CA THR A 53 1.92 2.43 -0.38
C THR A 53 2.24 2.54 1.10
N THR A 54 2.63 1.45 1.75
CA THR A 54 2.92 1.47 3.20
C THR A 54 4.15 2.34 3.50
N ILE A 55 4.05 3.14 4.55
CA ILE A 55 5.14 3.94 5.11
C ILE A 55 5.67 3.27 6.39
N GLY A 56 7.00 3.23 6.55
CA GLY A 56 7.65 2.78 7.78
C GLY A 56 7.68 1.27 8.01
N ARG A 57 7.40 0.47 6.98
CA ARG A 57 7.58 -0.99 6.98
C ARG A 57 8.95 -1.37 6.43
N ALA A 58 9.50 -2.49 6.91
CA ALA A 58 10.80 -3.00 6.44
C ALA A 58 10.76 -3.39 4.95
N VAL A 59 9.59 -3.81 4.48
CA VAL A 59 9.31 -4.07 3.06
C VAL A 59 8.07 -3.24 2.70
N PRO A 60 8.18 -2.25 1.80
CA PRO A 60 7.02 -1.48 1.36
C PRO A 60 6.03 -2.36 0.60
N VAL A 61 4.76 -2.27 0.94
CA VAL A 61 3.65 -2.89 0.21
C VAL A 61 2.88 -1.81 -0.53
N GLU A 62 2.71 -2.00 -1.83
CA GLU A 62 1.86 -1.18 -2.69
C GLU A 62 0.62 -1.98 -3.04
N VAL A 63 -0.56 -1.37 -2.93
CA VAL A 63 -1.82 -1.96 -3.40
C VAL A 63 -2.56 -0.94 -4.26
N THR A 64 -2.96 -1.36 -5.46
CA THR A 64 -3.83 -0.58 -6.35
C THR A 64 -5.23 -1.16 -6.30
N VAL A 65 -6.21 -0.32 -5.96
CA VAL A 65 -7.61 -0.68 -5.76
C VAL A 65 -8.46 0.10 -6.77
N PRO A 66 -9.18 -0.57 -7.69
CA PRO A 66 -10.13 0.09 -8.58
C PRO A 66 -11.30 0.73 -7.82
N GLY A 67 -11.84 1.83 -8.35
CA GLY A 67 -12.96 2.55 -7.74
C GLY A 67 -14.29 1.77 -7.70
N ALA A 68 -14.35 0.63 -8.39
CA ALA A 68 -15.45 -0.33 -8.22
C ALA A 68 -15.56 -0.89 -6.78
N TYR A 69 -14.52 -0.75 -5.96
CA TYR A 69 -14.47 -1.16 -4.55
C TYR A 69 -14.62 0.01 -3.58
N ALA A 70 -15.24 1.12 -4.00
CA ALA A 70 -15.40 2.29 -3.14
C ALA A 70 -16.17 1.96 -1.83
N PRO A 71 -15.71 2.47 -0.67
CA PRO A 71 -14.49 3.26 -0.50
C PRO A 71 -13.24 2.38 -0.56
N GLU A 72 -12.29 2.74 -1.41
CA GLU A 72 -11.11 1.93 -1.75
C GLU A 72 -10.20 1.68 -0.54
N ALA A 73 -10.26 2.56 0.45
CA ALA A 73 -9.53 2.47 1.69
C ALA A 73 -9.97 1.28 2.57
N ASP A 74 -11.15 0.69 2.36
CA ASP A 74 -11.61 -0.48 3.12
C ASP A 74 -10.68 -1.69 2.90
N ALA A 75 -10.07 -1.80 1.72
CA ALA A 75 -9.06 -2.84 1.46
C ALA A 75 -7.83 -2.74 2.38
N LEU A 76 -7.55 -1.57 2.95
CA LEU A 76 -6.43 -1.36 3.87
C LEU A 76 -6.67 -2.00 5.23
N ILE A 77 -7.93 -2.04 5.68
CA ILE A 77 -8.36 -2.69 6.93
C ILE A 77 -8.10 -4.20 6.81
N ASP A 78 -8.56 -4.81 5.71
CA ASP A 78 -8.38 -6.23 5.44
C ASP A 78 -6.91 -6.64 5.35
N LEU A 79 -6.05 -5.77 4.80
CA LEU A 79 -4.62 -6.02 4.66
C LEU A 79 -3.81 -5.75 5.95
N ALA A 80 -4.31 -4.91 6.86
CA ALA A 80 -3.53 -4.42 7.99
C ALA A 80 -3.06 -5.56 8.92
N GLY A 81 -3.92 -6.55 9.18
CA GLY A 81 -3.58 -7.71 10.00
C GLY A 81 -2.38 -8.47 9.43
N ALA A 82 -2.46 -8.90 8.17
CA ALA A 82 -1.38 -9.63 7.51
C ALA A 82 -0.07 -8.83 7.43
N ILE A 83 -0.15 -7.53 7.14
CA ILE A 83 1.03 -6.64 7.07
C ILE A 83 1.68 -6.49 8.45
N THR A 84 0.89 -6.29 9.50
CA THR A 84 1.42 -6.10 10.86
C THR A 84 2.05 -7.36 11.42
N GLU A 85 1.51 -8.53 11.11
CA GLU A 85 2.04 -9.83 11.52
C GLU A 85 3.32 -10.20 10.75
N THR A 86 3.35 -9.95 9.44
CA THR A 86 4.40 -10.46 8.56
C THR A 86 5.55 -9.48 8.38
N ILE A 87 5.28 -8.17 8.39
CA ILE A 87 6.26 -7.15 7.97
C ILE A 87 6.64 -6.26 9.15
N PRO A 88 7.88 -6.36 9.66
CA PRO A 88 8.36 -5.55 10.78
C PRO A 88 8.21 -4.05 10.51
N ARG A 89 7.77 -3.31 11.53
CA ARG A 89 7.74 -1.84 11.51
C ARG A 89 9.13 -1.28 11.83
N ARG A 90 9.63 -0.39 10.98
CA ARG A 90 10.92 0.31 11.13
C ARG A 90 10.76 1.63 11.86
N HIS A 91 9.74 2.40 11.51
CA HIS A 91 9.38 3.65 12.17
C HIS A 91 7.87 3.86 12.08
N ARG A 92 7.35 4.79 12.88
CA ARG A 92 5.97 5.27 12.78
C ARG A 92 5.92 6.41 11.78
N CYS A 93 4.72 6.76 11.35
CA CYS A 93 4.49 8.08 10.77
C CYS A 93 4.63 9.14 11.87
N VAL A 94 5.27 10.25 11.53
CA VAL A 94 5.55 11.39 12.43
C VAL A 94 5.13 12.68 11.76
#